data_AF-A0A947F4H8-F1
#
_entry.id   AF-A0A947F4H8-F1
#
_cell.length_a   1.000
_cell.length_b   1.000
_cell.length_c   1.000
_cell.angle_alpha   90.00
_cell.angle_beta   90.00
_cell.angle_gamma   90.00
#
_symmetry.space_group_name_H-M   'P 1'
#
loop_
_entity.id
_entity.type
_entity.pdbx_description
1 polymer ?
#
loop_
_entity_poly.entity_id
_entity_poly.type
_entity_poly.pdbx_seq_one_letter_code
_entity_poly.pdbx_strand_id
1 'polypeptide(L)'
;YRFTKKANSKAREMFEKAIELDPKYAAAYTFIGFSYWMEFAFGWSKEVQSLDRAFNYAQSAISMNDLEPKAHLLLGKVYLWKKQHDQAIAEAEKTIALNPNNADGLASLGEILVFAGRSVEAIGLIKKAIRLNPIPPVWYFHSLGHAYFLTGRYEQAVDTLKRVLNRTPNFYPAHIYLAASYVEMGQEDKARAELEKILKIIPKFSLKNRKGRLPYKDPTIFERLSALLGKAGLK
;
A
#
# COMPACT_ATOMS: atom_id res chain seq x y z
N TYR A 1 1.75 14.74 11.53
CA TYR A 1 2.50 13.53 11.10
C TYR A 1 3.32 13.88 9.85
N ARG A 2 4.62 13.59 9.80
CA ARG A 2 5.47 13.80 8.60
C ARG A 2 5.84 12.43 8.04
N PHE A 3 5.42 12.14 6.82
CA PHE A 3 5.66 10.87 6.14
C PHE A 3 7.01 10.89 5.41
N THR A 4 8.12 10.72 6.13
CA THR A 4 9.48 10.78 5.57
C THR A 4 10.40 9.73 6.17
N LYS A 5 11.47 9.36 5.45
CA LYS A 5 12.51 8.45 5.95
C LYS A 5 13.04 8.88 7.33
N LYS A 6 13.37 10.17 7.50
CA LYS A 6 13.90 10.71 8.78
C LYS A 6 12.88 10.60 9.91
N ALA A 7 11.61 10.91 9.65
CA ALA A 7 10.56 10.79 10.65
C ALA A 7 10.30 9.32 11.02
N ASN A 8 10.37 8.41 10.06
CA ASN A 8 10.25 6.96 10.28
C ASN A 8 11.38 6.42 11.17
N SER A 9 12.63 6.78 10.90
CA SER A 9 13.78 6.40 11.74
C SER A 9 13.66 6.97 13.15
N LYS A 10 13.30 8.25 13.29
CA LYS A 10 13.09 8.86 14.60
C LYS A 10 11.96 8.19 15.40
N ALA A 11 10.86 7.82 14.73
CA ALA A 11 9.79 7.08 15.38
C ALA A 11 10.28 5.72 15.89
N ARG A 12 11.06 4.99 15.07
CA ARG A 12 11.67 3.71 15.48
C ARG A 12 12.52 3.87 16.75
N GLU A 13 13.44 4.84 16.78
CA GLU A 13 14.29 5.12 17.94
C GLU A 13 13.48 5.40 19.22
N MET A 14 12.34 6.08 19.10
CA MET A 14 11.46 6.35 20.24
C MET A 14 10.76 5.10 20.75
N PHE A 15 10.32 4.21 19.87
CA PHE A 15 9.73 2.94 20.27
C PHE A 15 10.78 1.95 20.79
N GLU A 16 12.01 1.98 20.28
CA GLU A 16 13.14 1.20 20.82
C GLU A 16 13.43 1.59 22.28
N LYS A 17 13.42 2.89 22.61
CA LYS A 17 13.49 3.34 24.01
C LYS A 17 12.30 2.88 24.84
N ALA A 18 11.11 2.78 24.24
CA ALA A 18 9.92 2.32 24.95
C ALA A 18 10.04 0.83 25.34
N ILE A 19 10.61 -0.02 24.47
CA ILE A 19 10.84 -1.44 24.80
C ILE A 19 11.98 -1.64 25.80
N GLU A 20 12.96 -0.72 25.87
CA GLU A 20 13.99 -0.71 26.91
C GLU A 20 13.38 -0.46 28.30
N LEU A 21 12.38 0.42 28.38
CA LEU A 21 11.67 0.75 29.62
C LEU A 21 10.61 -0.29 29.99
N ASP A 22 9.89 -0.81 29.01
CA ASP A 22 8.89 -1.87 29.18
C ASP A 22 9.02 -2.91 28.06
N PRO A 23 9.76 -4.01 28.30
CA PRO A 23 9.93 -5.09 27.34
C PRO A 23 8.65 -5.84 26.97
N LYS A 24 7.53 -5.62 27.67
CA LYS A 24 6.22 -6.24 27.37
C LYS A 24 5.26 -5.29 26.65
N TYR A 25 5.73 -4.11 26.24
CA TYR A 25 4.88 -3.13 25.57
C TYR A 25 4.59 -3.49 24.10
N ALA A 26 3.59 -4.35 23.86
CA ALA A 26 3.22 -4.88 22.55
C ALA A 26 3.04 -3.82 21.44
N ALA A 27 2.46 -2.66 21.77
CA ALA A 27 2.26 -1.58 20.81
C ALA A 27 3.60 -0.99 20.31
N ALA A 28 4.63 -0.91 21.16
CA ALA A 28 5.96 -0.46 20.73
C ALA A 28 6.58 -1.42 19.71
N TYR A 29 6.50 -2.73 19.95
CA TYR A 29 6.91 -3.75 18.97
C TYR A 29 6.15 -3.59 17.65
N THR A 30 4.83 -3.39 17.72
CA THR A 30 3.99 -3.15 16.54
C THR A 30 4.49 -1.94 15.73
N PHE A 31 4.77 -0.81 16.37
CA PHE A 31 5.19 0.39 15.65
C PHE A 31 6.64 0.34 15.16
N ILE A 32 7.54 -0.38 15.85
CA ILE A 32 8.86 -0.71 15.30
C ILE A 32 8.69 -1.54 14.03
N GLY A 33 7.82 -2.56 14.06
CA GLY A 33 7.53 -3.38 12.89
C GLY A 33 6.94 -2.58 11.72
N PHE A 34 5.99 -1.66 11.97
CA PHE A 34 5.49 -0.74 10.95
C PHE A 34 6.59 0.14 10.36
N SER A 35 7.55 0.58 11.18
CA SER A 35 8.67 1.38 10.70
C SER A 35 9.56 0.61 9.73
N TYR A 36 9.78 -0.69 9.96
CA TYR A 36 10.53 -1.56 9.05
C TYR A 36 9.72 -1.90 7.80
N TRP A 37 8.41 -2.14 7.93
CA TRP A 37 7.53 -2.34 6.78
C TRP A 37 7.51 -1.11 5.87
N MET A 38 7.41 0.11 6.43
CA MET A 38 7.49 1.35 5.65
C MET A 38 8.86 1.52 5.00
N GLU A 39 9.94 1.21 5.71
CA GLU A 39 11.29 1.24 5.13
C GLU A 39 11.40 0.37 3.87
N PHE A 40 10.85 -0.85 3.92
CA PHE A 40 10.76 -1.77 2.78
C PHE A 40 9.84 -1.24 1.67
N ALA A 41 8.59 -0.90 2.01
CA ALA A 41 7.56 -0.54 1.05
C ALA A 41 7.93 0.71 0.24
N PHE A 42 8.59 1.68 0.88
CA PHE A 42 9.00 2.94 0.26
C PHE A 42 10.44 2.93 -0.25
N GLY A 43 11.18 1.82 -0.09
CA GLY A 43 12.55 1.68 -0.54
C GLY A 43 13.51 2.67 0.11
N TRP A 44 13.27 3.02 1.38
CA TRP A 44 14.08 3.98 2.11
C TRP A 44 15.42 3.41 2.58
N SER A 45 15.60 2.09 2.49
CA SER A 45 16.84 1.41 2.84
C SER A 45 17.25 0.41 1.78
N LYS A 46 18.56 0.13 1.74
CA LYS A 46 19.15 -0.94 0.95
C LYS A 46 19.17 -2.27 1.72
N GLU A 47 18.76 -2.27 2.99
CA GLU A 47 18.71 -3.48 3.82
C GLU A 47 17.64 -4.44 3.30
N VAL A 48 18.10 -5.62 2.86
CA VAL A 48 17.24 -6.69 2.31
C VAL A 48 16.29 -7.26 3.38
N GLN A 49 16.64 -7.12 4.66
CA GLN A 49 15.95 -7.77 5.78
C GLN A 49 14.81 -6.95 6.40
N SER A 50 14.50 -5.75 5.88
CA SER A 50 13.47 -4.88 6.48
C SER A 50 12.11 -5.58 6.60
N LEU A 51 11.69 -6.35 5.59
CA LEU A 51 10.41 -7.05 5.63
C LEU A 51 10.41 -8.19 6.67
N ASP A 52 11.52 -8.90 6.82
CA ASP A 52 11.65 -9.96 7.83
C ASP A 52 11.75 -9.40 9.25
N ARG A 53 12.38 -8.25 9.45
CA ARG A 53 12.31 -7.53 10.74
C ARG A 53 10.87 -7.14 11.06
N ALA A 54 10.14 -6.58 10.11
CA ALA A 54 8.73 -6.25 10.30
C ALA A 54 7.90 -7.49 10.68
N PHE A 55 8.17 -8.63 10.07
CA PHE A 55 7.55 -9.92 10.41
C PHE A 55 7.82 -10.32 11.87
N ASN A 56 9.08 -10.34 12.29
CA ASN A 56 9.47 -10.76 13.64
C ASN A 56 8.87 -9.84 14.71
N TYR A 57 8.86 -8.52 14.47
CA TYR A 57 8.23 -7.56 15.37
C TYR A 57 6.72 -7.73 15.46
N ALA A 58 6.04 -8.02 14.33
CA ALA A 58 4.61 -8.31 14.33
C ALA A 58 4.30 -9.58 15.14
N GLN A 59 5.07 -10.66 14.95
CA GLN A 59 4.91 -11.90 15.72
C GLN A 59 5.15 -11.70 17.22
N SER A 60 6.17 -10.91 17.57
CA SER A 60 6.47 -10.59 18.98
C SER A 60 5.36 -9.76 19.61
N ALA A 61 4.79 -8.80 18.89
CA ALA A 61 3.65 -8.02 19.39
C ALA A 61 2.42 -8.90 19.64
N ILE A 62 2.10 -9.80 18.70
CA ILE A 62 0.95 -10.72 18.81
C ILE A 62 1.16 -11.72 19.95
N SER A 63 2.37 -12.23 20.17
CA SER A 63 2.64 -13.17 21.27
C SER A 63 2.52 -12.50 22.65
N MET A 64 2.72 -11.18 22.73
CA MET A 64 2.49 -10.39 23.94
C MET A 64 1.02 -10.01 24.12
N ASN A 65 0.35 -9.63 23.04
CA ASN A 65 -1.05 -9.20 23.03
C ASN A 65 -1.70 -9.49 21.67
N ASP A 66 -2.44 -10.59 21.58
CA ASP A 66 -3.18 -11.00 20.38
C ASP A 66 -4.49 -10.20 20.18
N LEU A 67 -4.86 -9.35 21.14
CA LEU A 67 -6.02 -8.47 21.02
C LEU A 67 -5.66 -7.09 20.46
N GLU A 68 -4.38 -6.83 20.12
CA GLU A 68 -3.95 -5.58 19.50
C GLU A 68 -4.23 -5.58 17.97
N PRO A 69 -5.25 -4.84 17.47
CA PRO A 69 -5.63 -4.92 16.06
C PRO A 69 -4.51 -4.45 15.12
N LYS A 70 -3.66 -3.52 15.57
CA LYS A 70 -2.56 -2.98 14.77
C LYS A 70 -1.45 -4.01 14.53
N ALA A 71 -1.23 -4.94 15.46
CA ALA A 71 -0.24 -6.00 15.31
C ALA A 71 -0.66 -6.96 14.19
N HIS A 72 -1.94 -7.37 14.18
CA HIS A 72 -2.54 -8.16 13.10
C HIS A 72 -2.53 -7.41 11.75
N LEU A 73 -2.83 -6.11 11.76
CA LEU A 73 -2.77 -5.28 10.54
C LEU A 73 -1.37 -5.24 9.93
N LEU A 74 -0.34 -5.09 10.78
CA LEU A 74 1.05 -5.15 10.35
C LEU A 74 1.38 -6.53 9.76
N LEU A 75 1.01 -7.60 10.45
CA LEU A 75 1.29 -8.96 9.99
C LEU A 75 0.62 -9.23 8.63
N GLY A 76 -0.62 -8.79 8.44
CA GLY A 76 -1.32 -8.87 7.16
C GLY A 76 -0.61 -8.12 6.03
N LYS A 77 -0.12 -6.91 6.30
CA LYS A 77 0.71 -6.15 5.33
C LYS A 77 2.01 -6.87 5.01
N VAL A 78 2.66 -7.48 6.00
CA VAL A 78 3.89 -8.25 5.78
C VAL A 78 3.61 -9.47 4.92
N TYR A 79 2.57 -10.25 5.23
CA TYR A 79 2.16 -11.41 4.43
C TYR A 79 1.83 -11.04 2.98
N LEU A 80 1.17 -9.91 2.75
CA LEU A 80 0.92 -9.40 1.41
C LEU A 80 2.22 -9.24 0.62
N TRP A 81 3.23 -8.58 1.20
CA TRP A 81 4.52 -8.39 0.51
C TRP A 81 5.37 -9.67 0.42
N LYS A 82 5.10 -10.67 1.26
CA LYS A 82 5.61 -12.05 1.10
C LYS A 82 4.79 -12.88 0.10
N LYS A 83 3.78 -12.27 -0.56
CA LYS A 83 2.85 -12.90 -1.51
C LYS A 83 2.05 -14.06 -0.93
N GLN A 84 1.83 -14.03 0.38
CA GLN A 84 1.02 -14.99 1.12
C GLN A 84 -0.38 -14.40 1.30
N HIS A 85 -1.15 -14.31 0.20
CA HIS A 85 -2.41 -13.56 0.16
C HIS A 85 -3.46 -14.06 1.15
N ASP A 86 -3.62 -15.37 1.29
CA ASP A 86 -4.66 -15.94 2.13
C ASP A 86 -4.36 -15.68 3.63
N GLN A 87 -3.08 -15.74 4.02
CA GLN A 87 -2.62 -15.34 5.35
C GLN A 87 -2.78 -13.82 5.56
N ALA A 88 -2.49 -13.01 4.53
CA ALA A 88 -2.69 -11.56 4.60
C ALA A 88 -4.16 -11.19 4.84
N ILE A 89 -5.08 -11.86 4.15
CA ILE A 89 -6.53 -11.68 4.31
C ILE A 89 -6.95 -12.07 5.72
N ALA A 90 -6.55 -13.25 6.21
CA ALA A 90 -6.93 -13.72 7.55
C ALA A 90 -6.48 -12.76 8.66
N GLU A 91 -5.26 -12.22 8.60
CA GLU A 91 -4.76 -11.26 9.59
C GLU A 91 -5.45 -9.89 9.50
N ALA A 92 -5.78 -9.45 8.29
CA ALA A 92 -6.57 -8.23 8.10
C ALA A 92 -8.02 -8.41 8.57
N GLU A 93 -8.63 -9.58 8.39
CA GLU A 93 -9.96 -9.91 8.92
C GLU A 93 -9.97 -9.94 10.46
N LYS A 94 -8.93 -10.50 11.10
CA LYS A 94 -8.75 -10.40 12.57
C LYS A 94 -8.70 -8.95 13.05
N THR A 95 -7.99 -8.09 12.33
CA THR A 95 -7.96 -6.64 12.63
C THR A 95 -9.37 -6.03 12.66
N ILE A 96 -10.21 -6.40 11.69
CA ILE A 96 -11.60 -5.92 11.61
C ILE A 96 -12.47 -6.54 12.71
N ALA A 97 -12.28 -7.83 13.02
CA ALA A 97 -13.03 -8.50 14.08
C ALA A 97 -12.77 -7.85 15.44
N LEU A 98 -11.50 -7.53 15.74
CA LEU A 98 -11.11 -6.84 16.98
C LEU A 98 -11.57 -5.37 17.01
N ASN A 99 -11.66 -4.70 15.86
CA ASN A 99 -12.15 -3.33 15.76
C ASN A 99 -12.90 -3.06 14.43
N PRO A 100 -14.23 -3.27 14.39
CA PRO A 100 -15.02 -3.18 13.16
C PRO A 100 -15.09 -1.79 12.51
N ASN A 101 -14.75 -0.74 13.27
CA ASN A 101 -14.75 0.65 12.82
C ASN A 101 -13.34 1.18 12.55
N ASN A 102 -12.33 0.31 12.57
CA ASN A 102 -10.96 0.68 12.22
C ASN A 102 -10.86 0.98 10.71
N ALA A 103 -10.85 2.27 10.35
CA ALA A 103 -10.76 2.70 8.96
C ALA A 103 -9.46 2.23 8.28
N ASP A 104 -8.33 2.23 8.98
CA ASP A 104 -7.05 1.77 8.42
C ASP A 104 -7.07 0.25 8.15
N GLY A 105 -7.71 -0.52 9.03
CA GLY A 105 -7.95 -1.95 8.86
C GLY A 105 -8.79 -2.22 7.63
N LEU A 106 -9.92 -1.50 7.47
CA LEU A 106 -10.84 -1.68 6.34
C LEU A 106 -10.16 -1.33 5.01
N ALA A 107 -9.42 -0.22 4.97
CA ALA A 107 -8.68 0.18 3.79
C ALA A 107 -7.52 -0.78 3.46
N SER A 108 -6.85 -1.34 4.48
CA SER A 108 -5.77 -2.32 4.27
C SER A 108 -6.28 -3.68 3.83
N LEU A 109 -7.40 -4.16 4.38
CA LEU A 109 -8.06 -5.37 3.88
C LEU A 109 -8.46 -5.17 2.41
N GLY A 110 -9.01 -4.00 2.06
CA GLY A 110 -9.29 -3.64 0.68
C GLY A 110 -8.05 -3.65 -0.21
N GLU A 111 -6.93 -3.07 0.22
CA GLU A 111 -5.65 -3.14 -0.49
C GLU A 111 -5.18 -4.59 -0.71
N ILE A 112 -5.25 -5.42 0.33
CA ILE A 112 -4.88 -6.84 0.26
C ILE A 112 -5.78 -7.59 -0.74
N LEU A 113 -7.09 -7.36 -0.69
CA LEU A 113 -8.05 -7.97 -1.61
C LEU A 113 -7.82 -7.55 -3.06
N VAL A 114 -7.46 -6.28 -3.31
CA VAL A 114 -7.05 -5.81 -4.64
C VAL A 114 -5.89 -6.65 -5.19
N PHE A 115 -4.84 -6.85 -4.40
CA PHE A 115 -3.69 -7.66 -4.82
C PHE A 115 -4.00 -9.16 -4.88
N ALA A 116 -4.98 -9.63 -4.12
CA ALA A 116 -5.47 -11.01 -4.15
C ALA A 116 -6.43 -11.30 -5.31
N GLY A 117 -6.75 -10.31 -6.17
CA GLY A 117 -7.67 -10.45 -7.30
C GLY A 117 -9.16 -10.25 -6.96
N ARG A 118 -9.48 -9.86 -5.72
CA ARG A 118 -10.85 -9.62 -5.21
C ARG A 118 -11.21 -8.12 -5.23
N SER A 119 -10.90 -7.43 -6.34
CA SER A 119 -11.03 -5.97 -6.44
C SER A 119 -12.46 -5.44 -6.32
N VAL A 120 -13.47 -6.21 -6.76
CA VAL A 120 -14.89 -5.80 -6.63
C VAL A 120 -15.30 -5.67 -5.16
N GLU A 121 -14.92 -6.63 -4.33
CA GLU A 121 -15.17 -6.63 -2.89
C GLU A 121 -14.40 -5.51 -2.18
N ALA A 122 -13.14 -5.32 -2.56
CA ALA A 122 -12.27 -4.29 -2.00
C ALA A 122 -12.88 -2.87 -2.09
N ILE A 123 -13.56 -2.55 -3.20
CA ILE A 123 -14.20 -1.23 -3.41
C ILE A 123 -15.16 -0.90 -2.25
N GLY A 124 -15.97 -1.85 -1.82
CA GLY A 124 -16.94 -1.65 -0.72
C GLY A 124 -16.25 -1.29 0.59
N LEU A 125 -15.23 -2.07 0.96
CA LEU A 125 -14.45 -1.88 2.19
C LEU A 125 -13.69 -0.55 2.19
N ILE A 126 -13.02 -0.20 1.10
CA ILE A 126 -12.26 1.05 1.01
C ILE A 126 -13.19 2.26 1.04
N LYS A 127 -14.37 2.21 0.38
CA LYS A 127 -15.37 3.28 0.49
C LYS A 127 -15.91 3.42 1.91
N LYS A 128 -16.10 2.32 2.65
CA LYS A 128 -16.47 2.37 4.07
C LYS A 128 -15.35 3.02 4.90
N ALA A 129 -14.10 2.64 4.68
CA ALA A 129 -12.94 3.25 5.35
C ALA A 129 -12.86 4.77 5.13
N ILE A 130 -13.02 5.23 3.88
CA ILE A 130 -13.04 6.66 3.53
C ILE A 130 -14.17 7.40 4.26
N ARG A 131 -15.34 6.78 4.43
CA ARG A 131 -16.48 7.39 5.14
C ARG A 131 -16.24 7.49 6.65
N LEU A 132 -15.57 6.50 7.24
CA LEU A 132 -15.31 6.44 8.68
C LEU A 132 -14.18 7.36 9.14
N ASN A 133 -13.28 7.76 8.23
CA ASN A 133 -12.18 8.66 8.54
C ASN A 133 -12.47 10.07 8.00
N PRO A 134 -12.64 11.10 8.86
CA PRO A 134 -12.87 12.47 8.43
C PRO A 134 -11.72 13.08 7.62
N ILE A 135 -10.50 12.57 7.77
CA ILE A 135 -9.30 13.02 7.07
C ILE A 135 -8.58 11.80 6.48
N PRO A 136 -9.18 11.11 5.50
CA PRO A 136 -8.67 9.85 5.00
C PRO A 136 -7.27 10.05 4.38
N PRO A 137 -6.27 9.21 4.72
CA PRO A 137 -4.97 9.23 4.08
C PRO A 137 -5.06 9.07 2.56
N VAL A 138 -4.11 9.66 1.82
CA VAL A 138 -4.08 9.57 0.35
C VAL A 138 -4.02 8.13 -0.16
N TRP A 139 -3.43 7.22 0.61
CA TRP A 139 -3.32 5.81 0.22
C TRP A 139 -4.68 5.09 0.17
N TYR A 140 -5.72 5.55 0.88
CA TYR A 140 -7.07 4.99 0.75
C TYR A 140 -7.60 5.23 -0.67
N PHE A 141 -7.48 6.47 -1.16
CA PHE A 141 -7.90 6.84 -2.51
C PHE A 141 -7.03 6.17 -3.57
N HIS A 142 -5.74 5.99 -3.31
CA HIS A 142 -4.90 5.19 -4.21
C HIS A 142 -5.43 3.76 -4.33
N SER A 143 -5.67 3.06 -3.22
CA SER A 143 -6.17 1.68 -3.26
C SER A 143 -7.53 1.59 -3.96
N LEU A 144 -8.41 2.58 -3.74
CA LEU A 144 -9.70 2.65 -4.43
C LEU A 144 -9.54 2.87 -5.95
N GLY A 145 -8.67 3.80 -6.35
CA GLY A 145 -8.39 4.05 -7.76
C GLY A 145 -7.77 2.84 -8.46
N HIS A 146 -6.90 2.12 -7.74
CA HIS A 146 -6.33 0.86 -8.22
C HIS A 146 -7.42 -0.23 -8.39
N ALA A 147 -8.32 -0.38 -7.41
CA ALA A 147 -9.44 -1.31 -7.51
C ALA A 147 -10.38 -0.97 -8.69
N TYR A 148 -10.66 0.32 -8.92
CA TYR A 148 -11.44 0.77 -10.07
C TYR A 148 -10.77 0.46 -11.41
N PHE A 149 -9.45 0.70 -11.52
CA PHE A 149 -8.69 0.32 -12.71
C PHE A 149 -8.80 -1.18 -13.01
N LEU A 150 -8.58 -2.04 -12.01
CA LEU A 150 -8.65 -3.50 -12.20
C LEU A 150 -10.06 -4.01 -12.55
N THR A 151 -11.10 -3.25 -12.18
CA THR A 151 -12.51 -3.60 -12.47
C THR A 151 -13.05 -2.91 -13.71
N GLY A 152 -12.20 -2.27 -14.53
CA GLY A 152 -12.60 -1.62 -15.78
C GLY A 152 -13.33 -0.28 -15.60
N ARG A 153 -13.42 0.24 -14.37
CA ARG A 153 -14.12 1.50 -14.05
C ARG A 153 -13.18 2.69 -14.20
N TYR A 154 -12.66 2.90 -15.41
CA TYR A 154 -11.54 3.81 -15.66
C TYR A 154 -11.84 5.27 -15.35
N GLU A 155 -13.04 5.77 -15.63
CA GLU A 155 -13.45 7.13 -15.26
C GLU A 155 -13.39 7.35 -13.74
N GLN A 156 -13.92 6.38 -12.98
CA GLN A 156 -13.88 6.41 -11.52
C GLN A 156 -12.44 6.31 -10.99
N ALA A 157 -11.59 5.52 -11.66
CA ALA A 157 -10.16 5.44 -11.36
C ALA A 157 -9.48 6.80 -11.57
N VAL A 158 -9.69 7.45 -12.73
CA VAL A 158 -9.15 8.77 -13.06
C VAL A 158 -9.54 9.80 -12.00
N ASP A 159 -10.83 9.91 -11.68
CA ASP A 159 -11.33 10.90 -10.71
C ASP A 159 -10.75 10.65 -9.32
N THR A 160 -10.68 9.39 -8.90
CA THR A 160 -10.15 9.02 -7.58
C THR A 160 -8.64 9.27 -7.50
N LEU A 161 -7.88 8.94 -8.53
CA LEU A 161 -6.42 9.12 -8.57
C LEU A 161 -6.03 10.60 -8.69
N LYS A 162 -6.82 11.43 -9.37
CA LYS A 162 -6.64 12.89 -9.34
C LYS A 162 -6.76 13.46 -7.94
N ARG A 163 -7.66 12.94 -7.09
CA ARG A 163 -7.74 13.36 -5.67
C ARG A 163 -6.46 13.03 -4.88
N VAL A 164 -5.80 11.92 -5.21
CA VAL A 164 -4.48 11.58 -4.64
C VAL A 164 -3.47 12.64 -5.05
N LEU A 165 -3.37 12.92 -6.36
CA LEU A 165 -2.37 13.82 -6.92
C LEU A 165 -2.59 15.29 -6.54
N ASN A 166 -3.82 15.73 -6.32
CA ASN A 166 -4.11 17.07 -5.80
C ASN A 166 -3.54 17.28 -4.39
N ARG A 167 -3.46 16.21 -3.58
CA ARG A 167 -2.91 16.26 -2.21
C ARG A 167 -1.42 15.92 -2.16
N THR A 168 -0.96 15.06 -3.07
CA THR A 168 0.44 14.62 -3.13
C THR A 168 0.85 14.50 -4.60
N PRO A 169 1.22 15.63 -5.25
CA PRO A 169 1.52 15.66 -6.68
C PRO A 169 2.66 14.73 -7.10
N ASN A 170 3.59 14.42 -6.19
CA ASN A 170 4.74 13.56 -6.48
C ASN A 170 4.49 12.07 -6.15
N PHE A 171 3.24 11.68 -5.89
CA PHE A 171 2.89 10.29 -5.58
C PHE A 171 2.83 9.44 -6.86
N TYR A 172 4.01 9.05 -7.36
CA TYR A 172 4.14 8.34 -8.64
C TYR A 172 3.30 7.06 -8.80
N PRO A 173 2.95 6.26 -7.76
CA PRO A 173 2.07 5.12 -7.96
C PRO A 173 0.69 5.51 -8.48
N ALA A 174 0.17 6.69 -8.12
CA ALA A 174 -1.11 7.17 -8.66
C ALA A 174 -0.98 7.57 -10.14
N HIS A 175 0.14 8.16 -10.56
CA HIS A 175 0.40 8.45 -11.98
C HIS A 175 0.42 7.18 -12.84
N ILE A 176 0.94 6.06 -12.30
CA ILE A 176 0.96 4.77 -13.01
C ILE A 176 -0.45 4.32 -13.39
N TYR A 177 -1.35 4.21 -12.41
CA TYR A 177 -2.71 3.75 -12.68
C TYR A 177 -3.55 4.79 -13.42
N LEU A 178 -3.22 6.08 -13.27
CA LEU A 178 -3.88 7.15 -14.02
C LEU A 178 -3.50 7.09 -15.50
N ALA A 179 -2.23 6.91 -15.82
CA ALA A 179 -1.75 6.72 -17.19
C ALA A 179 -2.38 5.47 -17.83
N ALA A 180 -2.37 4.33 -17.12
CA ALA A 180 -2.98 3.10 -17.60
C ALA A 180 -4.49 3.24 -17.84
N SER A 181 -5.21 3.94 -16.94
CA SER A 181 -6.64 4.22 -17.11
C SER A 181 -6.90 5.13 -18.33
N TYR A 182 -6.05 6.12 -18.59
CA TYR A 182 -6.19 6.96 -19.78
C TYR A 182 -5.96 6.18 -21.08
N VAL A 183 -5.01 5.24 -21.12
CA VAL A 183 -4.80 4.37 -22.30
C VAL A 183 -6.05 3.54 -22.57
N GLU A 184 -6.62 2.93 -21.54
CA GLU A 184 -7.86 2.14 -21.65
C GLU A 184 -9.07 2.98 -22.12
N MET A 185 -9.04 4.30 -21.89
CA MET A 185 -10.04 5.25 -22.37
C MET A 185 -9.70 5.85 -23.75
N GLY A 186 -8.63 5.41 -24.41
CA GLY A 186 -8.16 5.96 -25.70
C GLY A 186 -7.54 7.36 -25.62
N GLN A 187 -7.16 7.82 -24.42
CA GLN A 187 -6.63 9.16 -24.16
C GLN A 187 -5.10 9.12 -24.01
N GLU A 188 -4.40 8.63 -25.05
CA GLU A 188 -2.96 8.37 -25.01
C GLU A 188 -2.10 9.62 -24.72
N ASP A 189 -2.50 10.80 -25.22
CA ASP A 189 -1.79 12.05 -24.94
C ASP A 189 -1.76 12.38 -23.45
N LYS A 190 -2.89 12.16 -22.75
CA LYS A 190 -2.96 12.35 -21.30
C LYS A 190 -2.13 11.29 -20.58
N ALA A 191 -2.16 10.04 -21.05
CA ALA A 191 -1.33 8.99 -20.48
C ALA A 191 0.16 9.32 -20.58
N ARG A 192 0.63 9.81 -21.73
CA ARG A 192 2.00 10.25 -21.95
C ARG A 192 2.39 11.40 -21.02
N ALA A 193 1.52 12.39 -20.85
CA ALA A 193 1.76 13.50 -19.91
C ALA A 193 1.91 13.00 -18.46
N GLU A 194 1.18 11.98 -18.04
CA GLU A 194 1.36 11.37 -16.71
C GLU A 194 2.66 10.57 -16.61
N LEU A 195 3.08 9.87 -17.68
CA LEU A 195 4.39 9.19 -17.73
C LEU A 195 5.56 10.18 -17.63
N GLU A 196 5.48 11.33 -18.30
CA GLU A 196 6.48 12.39 -18.19
C GLU A 196 6.63 12.90 -16.75
N LYS A 197 5.52 13.01 -16.00
CA LYS A 197 5.58 13.36 -14.58
C LYS A 197 6.28 12.27 -13.77
N ILE A 198 6.02 10.99 -14.05
CA ILE A 198 6.74 9.88 -13.40
C ILE A 198 8.25 10.00 -13.65
N LEU A 199 8.66 10.27 -14.90
CA LEU A 199 10.08 10.42 -15.26
C LEU A 199 10.71 11.67 -14.63
N LYS A 200 9.96 12.76 -14.44
CA LYS A 200 10.44 13.93 -13.66
C LYS A 200 10.66 13.58 -12.19
N ILE A 201 9.77 12.79 -11.59
CA ILE A 201 9.88 12.35 -10.17
C ILE A 201 10.99 11.30 -10.01
N ILE A 202 11.10 10.36 -10.95
CA ILE A 202 12.05 9.24 -10.95
C ILE A 202 12.71 9.17 -12.35
N PRO A 203 13.83 9.89 -12.59
CA PRO A 203 14.48 9.95 -13.91
C PRO A 203 14.88 8.61 -14.52
N LYS A 204 15.07 7.57 -13.70
CA LYS A 204 15.39 6.20 -14.13
C LYS A 204 14.22 5.23 -13.89
N PHE A 205 12.99 5.72 -13.95
CA PHE A 205 11.82 4.86 -13.78
C PHE A 205 11.81 3.78 -14.85
N SER A 206 11.70 2.52 -14.42
CA SER A 206 11.54 1.38 -15.30
C SER A 206 10.67 0.33 -14.61
N LEU A 207 9.87 -0.38 -15.41
CA LEU A 207 9.07 -1.50 -14.95
C LEU A 207 9.91 -2.77 -14.73
N LYS A 208 11.12 -2.86 -15.31
CA LYS A 208 12.00 -4.03 -15.20
C LYS A 208 12.28 -4.42 -13.75
N ASN A 209 12.55 -3.42 -12.90
CA ASN A 209 12.85 -3.64 -11.48
C ASN A 209 11.60 -3.73 -10.58
N ARG A 210 10.41 -3.63 -11.19
CA ARG A 210 9.10 -3.73 -10.51
C ARG A 210 8.41 -5.06 -10.80
N LYS A 211 8.75 -5.71 -11.91
CA LYS A 211 8.31 -7.06 -12.24
C LYS A 211 8.66 -8.01 -11.09
N GLY A 212 7.69 -8.75 -10.60
CA GLY A 212 7.85 -9.67 -9.48
C GLY A 212 7.97 -9.01 -8.10
N ARG A 213 8.11 -7.67 -7.99
CA ARG A 213 8.08 -6.96 -6.69
C ARG A 213 6.66 -6.67 -6.23
N LEU A 214 5.76 -6.28 -7.12
CA LEU A 214 4.35 -6.04 -6.76
C LEU A 214 3.70 -7.36 -6.35
N PRO A 215 2.92 -7.38 -5.24
CA PRO A 215 2.41 -8.62 -4.67
C PRO A 215 1.10 -9.06 -5.32
N TYR A 216 0.96 -8.99 -6.64
CA TYR A 216 -0.24 -9.53 -7.30
C TYR A 216 -0.27 -11.06 -7.19
N LYS A 217 -1.44 -11.61 -6.84
CA LYS A 217 -1.71 -13.06 -6.88
C LYS A 217 -1.72 -13.57 -8.32
N ASP A 218 -2.32 -12.79 -9.21
CA ASP A 218 -2.27 -13.02 -10.66
C ASP A 218 -1.15 -12.18 -11.31
N PRO A 219 -0.05 -12.81 -11.79
CA PRO A 219 1.05 -12.09 -12.41
C PRO A 219 0.68 -11.42 -13.73
N THR A 220 -0.39 -11.86 -14.41
CA THR A 220 -0.81 -11.28 -15.71
C THR A 220 -1.26 -9.84 -15.58
N ILE A 221 -1.72 -9.41 -14.39
CA ILE A 221 -2.09 -8.02 -14.10
C ILE A 221 -0.89 -7.09 -14.32
N PHE A 222 0.31 -7.51 -13.88
CA PHE A 222 1.52 -6.71 -14.08
C PHE A 222 1.91 -6.63 -15.57
N GLU A 223 1.72 -7.71 -16.33
CA GLU A 223 2.01 -7.72 -17.76
C GLU A 223 1.04 -6.83 -18.54
N ARG A 224 -0.25 -6.87 -18.20
CA ARG A 224 -1.25 -5.93 -18.75
C ARG A 224 -0.88 -4.49 -18.44
N LEU A 225 -0.56 -4.19 -17.18
CA LEU A 225 -0.15 -2.85 -16.78
C LEU A 225 1.09 -2.39 -17.58
N SER A 226 2.07 -3.27 -17.75
CA SER A 226 3.28 -2.98 -18.51
C SER A 226 2.98 -2.71 -19.98
N ALA A 227 2.11 -3.50 -20.61
CA ALA A 227 1.69 -3.30 -21.99
C ALA A 227 0.96 -1.96 -22.18
N LEU A 228 0.07 -1.57 -21.26
CA LEU A 228 -0.63 -0.30 -21.32
C LEU A 228 0.33 0.90 -21.23
N LEU A 229 1.26 0.85 -20.28
CA LEU A 229 2.25 1.92 -20.14
C LEU A 229 3.20 1.97 -21.35
N GLY A 230 3.50 0.82 -21.95
CA GLY A 230 4.23 0.72 -23.22
C GLY A 230 3.53 1.45 -24.38
N LYS A 231 2.19 1.30 -24.51
CA LYS A 231 1.40 2.05 -25.50
C LYS A 231 1.49 3.57 -25.30
N ALA A 232 1.55 4.02 -24.04
CA ALA A 232 1.73 5.44 -23.72
C ALA A 232 3.18 5.96 -23.91
N GLY A 233 4.12 5.10 -24.32
CA GLY A 233 5.50 5.48 -24.65
C GLY A 233 6.52 5.20 -23.55
N LEU A 234 6.17 4.45 -22.50
CA LEU A 234 7.15 3.99 -21.52
C LEU A 234 8.03 2.88 -22.12
N LYS A 235 9.35 3.11 -22.16
CA LYS A 235 10.35 2.16 -22.65
C LYS A 235 10.84 1.20 -21.56
#